data_AF-A0A9D1DZK5-F1
#
_entry.id   AF-A0A9D1DZK5-F1
#
_cell.length_a   1.000
_cell.length_b   1.000
_cell.length_c   1.000
_cell.angle_alpha   90.00
_cell.angle_beta   90.00
_cell.angle_gamma   90.00
#
_symmetry.space_group_name_H-M   'P 1'
#
loop_
_entity.id
_entity.type
_entity.pdbx_description
1 polymer ?
#
loop_
_entity_poly.entity_id
_entity_poly.type
_entity_poly.pdbx_seq_one_letter_code
_entity_poly.pdbx_strand_id
1 'polypeptide(L)'
;MNAFGSQKKPTGPLIVGLTGQTGAGKSTVTEAFAEKGFVVIDCDALTRELQTRPEVLSMLSQAYGPQILKEDGSLDRRMLAAIAFSEPKQTEKLGSLMFPPIKAEIDVQIKLAEASGKKNILLDAPTLFESGLDKICTRKISVIAAEDVRRERIIRRDGITEEEAVRRMSAQHPDAWYTVRSDFVLRNNGTREELLEAGRNLAAQMVKAPNQDGKTAIVALVSIVLVIAVISGVYMLAYRAIYPQDYQETAAAYAETTGLSEYFLMALGHEAAPESEAEFAGNLSVLTALMPGADERSLAAAYYAGPETAAQWLADPSVSPDGVNFSQIPDEAAAAFADQVAQTATVYENLYG
;
A
#
# COMPACT_ATOMS: atom_id res chain seq x y z
N MET A 1 7.10 16.18 -10.77
CA MET A 1 6.24 15.01 -11.06
C MET A 1 6.23 14.13 -9.83
N ASN A 2 5.17 14.16 -9.03
CA ASN A 2 4.97 13.20 -7.93
C ASN A 2 3.47 12.89 -7.87
N ALA A 3 3.10 11.72 -8.36
CA ALA A 3 1.75 11.16 -8.26
C ALA A 3 1.84 9.83 -7.52
N PHE A 4 2.17 9.88 -6.23
CA PHE A 4 1.81 8.79 -5.32
C PHE A 4 0.31 8.93 -5.03
N GLY A 5 -0.49 8.31 -5.89
CA GLY A 5 -1.93 8.20 -5.70
C GLY A 5 -2.21 7.49 -4.39
N SER A 6 -2.81 8.20 -3.45
CA SER A 6 -3.46 7.62 -2.28
C SER A 6 -4.57 6.69 -2.76
N GLN A 7 -4.30 5.38 -2.75
CA GLN A 7 -5.33 4.39 -3.03
C GLN A 7 -6.38 4.44 -1.91
N LYS A 8 -7.52 5.09 -2.19
CA LYS A 8 -8.73 5.00 -1.38
C LYS A 8 -9.08 3.52 -1.19
N LYS A 9 -9.16 3.06 0.07
CA LYS A 9 -9.72 1.75 0.42
C LYS A 9 -11.13 1.60 -0.16
N PRO A 10 -11.48 0.47 -0.79
CA PRO A 10 -12.85 0.26 -1.25
C PRO A 10 -13.75 0.09 -0.04
N THR A 11 -14.69 1.02 0.16
CA THR A 11 -15.80 0.94 1.12
C THR A 11 -16.91 0.00 0.65
N GLY A 12 -16.60 -0.91 -0.28
CA GLY A 12 -17.54 -1.78 -0.97
C GLY A 12 -17.75 -3.14 -0.29
N PRO A 13 -18.61 -3.99 -0.85
CA PRO A 13 -18.91 -5.30 -0.30
C PRO A 13 -17.68 -6.21 -0.33
N LEU A 14 -17.58 -7.11 0.65
CA LEU A 14 -16.57 -8.16 0.69
C LEU A 14 -16.96 -9.23 -0.34
N ILE A 15 -16.24 -9.26 -1.46
CA ILE A 15 -16.44 -10.23 -2.54
C ILE A 15 -15.34 -11.29 -2.46
N VAL A 16 -15.70 -12.51 -2.13
CA VAL A 16 -14.77 -13.65 -2.01
C VAL A 16 -14.96 -14.55 -3.23
N GLY A 17 -13.93 -14.71 -4.04
CA GLY A 17 -13.92 -15.68 -5.13
C GLY A 17 -13.53 -17.06 -4.62
N LEU A 18 -14.34 -18.08 -4.90
CA LEU A 18 -14.07 -19.46 -4.57
C LEU A 18 -13.89 -20.27 -5.85
N THR A 19 -12.75 -20.96 -5.95
CA THR A 19 -12.44 -21.89 -7.02
C THR A 19 -11.78 -23.15 -6.45
N GLY A 20 -11.48 -24.11 -7.32
CA GLY A 20 -10.77 -25.31 -6.93
C GLY A 20 -10.83 -26.39 -8.00
N GLN A 21 -9.91 -27.35 -7.88
CA GLN A 21 -9.87 -28.49 -8.79
C GLN A 21 -11.13 -29.36 -8.65
N THR A 22 -11.50 -30.06 -9.71
CA THR A 22 -12.56 -31.06 -9.66
C THR A 22 -12.21 -32.12 -8.61
N GLY A 23 -13.21 -32.54 -7.83
CA GLY A 23 -13.02 -33.48 -6.72
C GLY A 23 -12.39 -32.91 -5.44
N ALA A 24 -12.00 -31.63 -5.41
CA ALA A 24 -11.37 -31.02 -4.23
C ALA A 24 -12.36 -30.65 -3.11
N GLY A 25 -13.67 -30.65 -3.36
CA GLY A 25 -14.70 -30.37 -2.33
C GLY A 25 -15.16 -28.92 -2.24
N LYS A 26 -15.04 -28.15 -3.32
CA LYS A 26 -15.52 -26.75 -3.43
C LYS A 26 -16.94 -26.56 -2.85
N SER A 27 -17.88 -27.44 -3.17
CA SER A 27 -19.27 -27.36 -2.68
C SER A 27 -19.38 -27.40 -1.15
N THR A 28 -18.50 -28.14 -0.47
CA THR A 28 -18.44 -28.17 1.01
C THR A 28 -18.00 -26.81 1.57
N VAL A 29 -17.08 -26.12 0.89
CA VAL A 29 -16.68 -24.75 1.28
C VAL A 29 -17.78 -23.75 0.96
N THR A 30 -18.47 -23.89 -0.18
CA THR A 30 -19.66 -23.10 -0.52
C THR A 30 -20.72 -23.18 0.58
N GLU A 31 -21.02 -24.40 1.05
CA GLU A 31 -21.92 -24.66 2.18
C GLU A 31 -21.43 -23.98 3.47
N ALA A 32 -20.15 -24.15 3.82
CA ALA A 32 -19.56 -23.54 5.01
C ALA A 32 -19.68 -22.01 5.04
N PHE A 33 -19.48 -21.36 3.88
CA PHE A 33 -19.59 -19.90 3.75
C PHE A 33 -21.04 -19.44 3.81
N ALA A 34 -21.96 -20.17 3.19
CA ALA A 34 -23.40 -19.88 3.27
C ALA A 34 -23.89 -19.93 4.72
N GLU A 35 -23.47 -20.92 5.51
CA GLU A 35 -23.78 -21.02 6.95
C GLU A 35 -23.24 -19.83 7.77
N LYS A 36 -22.18 -19.17 7.32
CA LYS A 36 -21.62 -17.95 7.93
C LYS A 36 -22.23 -16.66 7.37
N GLY A 37 -23.31 -16.75 6.61
CA GLY A 37 -24.09 -15.61 6.15
C GLY A 37 -23.56 -14.94 4.87
N PHE A 38 -22.69 -15.61 4.10
CA PHE A 38 -22.34 -15.15 2.77
C PHE A 38 -23.50 -15.40 1.80
N VAL A 39 -23.75 -14.43 0.92
CA VAL A 39 -24.60 -14.64 -0.26
C VAL A 39 -23.78 -15.36 -1.30
N VAL A 40 -24.16 -16.59 -1.63
CA VAL A 40 -23.51 -17.37 -2.67
C VAL A 40 -24.09 -17.01 -4.02
N ILE A 41 -23.23 -16.60 -4.95
CA ILE A 41 -23.54 -16.44 -6.36
C ILE A 41 -22.86 -17.59 -7.10
N ASP A 42 -23.66 -18.52 -7.60
CA ASP A 42 -23.19 -19.64 -8.44
C ASP A 42 -22.97 -19.13 -9.87
N CYS A 43 -21.69 -18.97 -10.25
CA CYS A 43 -21.33 -18.43 -11.55
C CYS A 43 -21.64 -19.40 -12.70
N ASP A 44 -21.68 -20.71 -12.46
CA ASP A 44 -22.05 -21.71 -13.48
C ASP A 44 -23.55 -21.64 -13.77
N ALA A 45 -24.38 -21.56 -12.73
CA ALA A 45 -25.83 -21.40 -12.85
C ALA A 45 -26.18 -20.08 -13.57
N LEU A 46 -25.54 -18.99 -13.16
CA LEU A 46 -25.70 -17.67 -13.79
C LEU A 46 -25.30 -17.69 -15.26
N THR A 47 -24.18 -18.33 -15.61
CA THR A 47 -23.76 -18.49 -17.01
C THR A 47 -24.79 -19.26 -17.84
N ARG A 48 -25.37 -20.32 -17.26
CA ARG A 48 -26.40 -21.14 -17.93
C ARG A 48 -27.69 -20.36 -18.16
N GLU A 49 -28.07 -19.49 -17.23
CA GLU A 49 -29.24 -18.60 -17.37
C GLU A 49 -28.98 -17.53 -18.44
N LEU A 50 -27.82 -16.87 -18.41
CA LEU A 50 -27.47 -15.86 -19.40
C LEU A 50 -27.50 -16.43 -20.82
N GLN A 51 -27.06 -17.67 -21.01
CA GLN A 51 -27.11 -18.37 -22.29
C GLN A 51 -28.53 -18.63 -22.83
N THR A 52 -29.60 -18.36 -22.07
CA THR A 52 -30.99 -18.41 -22.58
C THR A 52 -31.52 -17.04 -22.99
N ARG A 53 -30.79 -15.96 -22.70
CA ARG A 53 -31.24 -14.59 -23.01
C ARG A 53 -31.01 -14.27 -24.49
N PRO A 54 -31.99 -13.68 -25.21
CA PRO A 54 -31.90 -13.44 -26.65
C PRO A 54 -30.66 -12.64 -27.08
N GLU A 55 -30.24 -11.65 -26.30
CA GLU A 55 -29.07 -10.83 -26.58
C GLU A 55 -27.75 -11.62 -26.51
N VAL A 56 -27.65 -12.55 -25.56
CA VAL A 56 -26.48 -13.43 -25.41
C VAL A 56 -26.47 -14.49 -26.51
N LEU A 57 -27.63 -15.08 -26.82
CA LEU A 57 -27.77 -16.02 -27.94
C LEU A 57 -27.38 -15.40 -29.28
N SER A 58 -27.87 -14.18 -29.55
CA SER A 58 -27.54 -13.44 -30.77
C SER A 58 -26.04 -13.13 -30.85
N MET A 59 -25.44 -12.66 -29.75
CA MET A 59 -24.00 -12.40 -29.68
C MET A 59 -23.18 -13.66 -29.96
N LEU A 60 -23.52 -14.78 -29.32
CA LEU A 60 -22.83 -16.05 -29.53
C LEU A 60 -23.02 -16.57 -30.95
N SER A 61 -24.23 -16.47 -31.51
CA SER A 61 -24.53 -16.91 -32.88
C SER A 61 -23.81 -16.07 -33.93
N GLN A 62 -23.63 -14.76 -33.72
CA GLN A 62 -22.82 -13.92 -34.59
C GLN A 62 -21.35 -14.31 -34.54
N ALA A 63 -20.86 -14.70 -33.36
CA ALA A 63 -19.47 -15.05 -33.15
C ALA A 63 -19.09 -16.46 -33.65
N TYR A 64 -19.96 -17.44 -33.48
CA TYR A 64 -19.70 -18.85 -33.75
C TYR A 64 -20.52 -19.44 -34.89
N GLY A 65 -21.45 -18.68 -35.46
CA GLY A 65 -22.34 -19.09 -36.55
C GLY A 65 -23.68 -19.67 -36.04
N PRO A 66 -24.70 -19.72 -36.92
CA PRO A 66 -26.05 -20.14 -36.55
C PRO A 66 -26.17 -21.61 -36.13
N GLN A 67 -25.20 -22.46 -36.46
CA GLN A 67 -25.18 -23.88 -36.12
C GLN A 67 -25.11 -24.15 -34.61
N ILE A 68 -24.77 -23.15 -33.79
CA ILE A 68 -24.83 -23.28 -32.33
C ILE A 68 -26.27 -23.19 -31.79
N LEU A 69 -27.25 -22.87 -32.64
CA LEU A 69 -28.66 -22.80 -32.27
C LEU A 69 -29.38 -24.04 -32.78
N LYS A 70 -30.31 -24.56 -31.99
CA LYS A 70 -31.24 -25.62 -32.39
C LYS A 70 -32.37 -25.04 -33.24
N GLU A 71 -33.19 -25.92 -33.80
CA GLU A 71 -34.37 -25.56 -34.60
C GLU A 71 -35.38 -24.69 -33.82
N ASP A 72 -35.46 -24.86 -32.50
CA ASP A 72 -36.32 -24.07 -31.61
C ASP A 72 -35.71 -22.70 -31.21
N GLY A 73 -34.52 -22.38 -31.71
CA GLY A 73 -33.78 -21.14 -31.39
C GLY A 73 -33.00 -21.18 -30.08
N SER A 74 -33.05 -22.28 -29.32
CA SER A 74 -32.26 -22.46 -28.09
C SER A 74 -30.81 -22.83 -28.39
N LEU A 75 -29.92 -22.59 -27.42
CA LEU A 75 -28.50 -22.91 -27.56
C LEU A 75 -28.26 -24.43 -27.60
N ASP A 76 -27.59 -24.91 -28.65
CA ASP A 76 -26.90 -26.19 -28.64
C ASP A 76 -25.55 -26.04 -27.92
N ARG A 77 -25.59 -26.31 -26.61
CA ARG A 77 -24.40 -26.28 -25.74
C ARG A 77 -23.32 -27.27 -26.17
N ARG A 78 -23.69 -28.42 -26.75
CA ARG A 78 -22.71 -29.41 -27.20
C ARG A 78 -21.98 -28.88 -28.43
N MET A 79 -22.70 -28.29 -29.38
CA MET A 79 -22.10 -27.67 -30.55
C MET A 79 -21.23 -26.46 -30.16
N LEU A 80 -21.73 -25.57 -29.30
CA LEU A 80 -20.92 -24.46 -28.80
C LEU A 80 -19.65 -24.95 -28.10
N ALA A 81 -19.75 -25.96 -27.24
CA ALA A 81 -18.57 -26.52 -26.55
C ALA A 81 -17.57 -27.14 -27.55
N ALA A 82 -18.05 -27.89 -28.54
CA ALA A 82 -17.19 -28.50 -29.55
C ALA A 82 -16.40 -27.44 -30.34
N ILE A 83 -17.02 -26.31 -30.68
CA ILE A 83 -16.34 -25.22 -31.39
C ILE A 83 -15.45 -24.40 -30.44
N ALA A 84 -15.99 -23.97 -29.30
CA ALA A 84 -15.31 -23.05 -28.38
C ALA A 84 -14.11 -23.67 -27.66
N PHE A 85 -14.10 -24.99 -27.47
CA PHE A 85 -13.00 -25.71 -26.82
C PHE A 85 -12.12 -26.49 -27.82
N SER A 86 -12.28 -26.25 -29.12
CA SER A 86 -11.46 -26.89 -30.16
C SER A 86 -10.01 -26.40 -30.18
N GLU A 87 -9.78 -25.11 -29.90
CA GLU A 87 -8.46 -24.49 -29.86
C GLU A 87 -8.42 -23.36 -28.80
N PRO A 88 -7.24 -23.06 -28.22
CA PRO A 88 -7.11 -22.05 -27.15
C PRO A 88 -7.69 -20.68 -27.52
N LYS A 89 -7.55 -20.27 -28.78
CA LYS A 89 -8.05 -18.97 -29.28
C LYS A 89 -9.58 -18.88 -29.24
N GLN A 90 -10.30 -19.97 -29.51
CA GLN A 90 -11.76 -19.99 -29.41
C GLN A 90 -12.21 -19.97 -27.94
N THR A 91 -11.45 -20.60 -27.05
CA THR A 91 -11.75 -20.58 -25.61
C THR A 91 -11.62 -19.16 -25.06
N GLU A 92 -10.55 -18.46 -25.42
CA GLU A 92 -10.36 -17.04 -25.08
C GLU A 92 -11.47 -16.15 -25.67
N LYS A 93 -11.86 -16.41 -26.92
CA LYS A 93 -12.97 -15.70 -27.58
C LYS A 93 -14.30 -15.91 -26.84
N LEU A 94 -14.62 -17.14 -26.43
CA LEU A 94 -15.84 -17.40 -25.66
C LEU A 94 -15.79 -16.69 -24.31
N GLY A 95 -14.65 -16.77 -23.62
CA GLY A 95 -14.42 -16.07 -22.35
C GLY A 95 -14.62 -14.56 -22.47
N SER A 96 -14.03 -13.92 -23.49
CA SER A 96 -14.15 -12.48 -23.68
C SER A 96 -15.55 -12.01 -24.06
N LEU A 97 -16.33 -12.83 -24.78
CA LEU A 97 -17.74 -12.55 -25.09
C LEU A 97 -18.64 -12.71 -23.86
N MET A 98 -18.42 -13.74 -23.06
CA MET A 98 -19.26 -14.05 -21.91
C MET A 98 -18.90 -13.25 -20.64
N PHE A 99 -17.66 -12.76 -20.51
CA PHE A 99 -17.23 -12.03 -19.32
C PHE A 99 -18.06 -10.76 -19.05
N PRO A 100 -18.31 -9.85 -20.02
CA PRO A 100 -19.13 -8.66 -19.78
C PRO A 100 -20.56 -8.96 -19.28
N PRO A 101 -21.38 -9.83 -19.91
CA PRO A 101 -22.72 -10.11 -19.41
C PRO A 101 -22.71 -10.84 -18.07
N ILE A 102 -21.75 -11.75 -17.83
CA ILE A 102 -21.57 -12.41 -16.52
C ILE A 102 -21.28 -11.39 -15.43
N LYS A 103 -20.31 -10.49 -15.68
CA LYS A 103 -19.94 -9.45 -14.72
C LYS A 103 -21.12 -8.52 -14.43
N ALA A 104 -21.85 -8.11 -15.46
CA ALA A 104 -23.01 -7.22 -15.31
C ALA A 104 -24.08 -7.85 -14.41
N GLU A 105 -24.38 -9.14 -14.60
CA GLU A 105 -25.33 -9.87 -13.76
C GLU A 105 -24.81 -10.05 -12.33
N ILE A 106 -23.52 -10.36 -12.15
CA ILE A 106 -22.90 -10.40 -10.81
C ILE A 106 -23.02 -9.04 -10.11
N ASP A 107 -22.75 -7.93 -10.80
CA ASP A 107 -22.88 -6.59 -10.24
C ASP A 107 -24.34 -6.29 -9.80
N VAL A 108 -25.34 -6.78 -10.54
CA VAL A 108 -26.76 -6.68 -10.16
C VAL A 108 -27.05 -7.49 -8.89
N GLN A 109 -26.61 -8.75 -8.83
CA GLN A 109 -26.80 -9.63 -7.68
C GLN A 109 -26.14 -9.05 -6.41
N ILE A 110 -24.94 -8.47 -6.55
CA ILE A 110 -24.24 -7.79 -5.46
C ILE A 110 -25.07 -6.60 -4.96
N LYS A 111 -25.56 -5.73 -5.86
CA LYS A 111 -26.39 -4.58 -5.48
C LYS A 111 -27.69 -5.00 -4.78
N LEU A 112 -28.34 -6.07 -5.22
CA LEU A 112 -29.53 -6.61 -4.58
C LEU A 112 -29.24 -7.15 -3.18
N ALA A 113 -28.11 -7.84 -3.00
CA ALA A 113 -27.63 -8.28 -1.70
C ALA A 113 -27.37 -7.10 -0.77
N GLU A 114 -26.68 -6.06 -1.26
CA GLU A 114 -26.41 -4.83 -0.50
C GLU A 114 -27.68 -4.10 -0.07
N ALA A 115 -28.66 -3.98 -0.96
CA ALA A 115 -29.97 -3.40 -0.66
C ALA A 115 -30.72 -4.18 0.44
N SER A 116 -30.42 -5.48 0.57
CA SER A 116 -30.93 -6.36 1.63
C SER A 116 -30.06 -6.38 2.88
N GLY A 117 -29.08 -5.48 3.00
CA GLY A 117 -28.15 -5.38 4.12
C GLY A 117 -27.06 -6.45 4.15
N LYS A 118 -26.92 -7.27 3.11
CA LYS A 118 -25.91 -8.33 3.00
C LYS A 118 -24.69 -7.81 2.24
N LYS A 119 -23.52 -7.81 2.89
CA LYS A 119 -22.26 -7.26 2.33
C LYS A 119 -21.18 -8.31 2.07
N ASN A 120 -21.44 -9.55 2.43
CA ASN A 120 -20.50 -10.66 2.28
C ASN A 120 -20.99 -11.55 1.14
N ILE A 121 -20.23 -11.56 0.05
CA ILE A 121 -20.59 -12.25 -1.20
C ILE A 121 -19.54 -13.33 -1.46
N LEU A 122 -19.98 -14.53 -1.80
CA LEU A 122 -19.13 -15.62 -2.27
C LEU A 122 -19.46 -15.87 -3.75
N LEU A 123 -18.50 -15.60 -4.63
CA LEU A 123 -18.58 -16.00 -6.04
C LEU A 123 -18.08 -17.42 -6.16
N ASP A 124 -18.99 -18.37 -6.37
CA ASP A 124 -18.63 -19.75 -6.62
C ASP A 124 -18.36 -19.97 -8.11
N ALA A 125 -17.08 -19.92 -8.50
CA ALA A 125 -16.64 -19.88 -9.89
C ALA A 125 -15.56 -20.96 -10.16
N PRO A 126 -15.92 -22.11 -10.79
CA PRO A 126 -14.96 -23.14 -11.16
C PRO A 126 -13.80 -22.63 -12.02
N THR A 127 -14.07 -21.67 -12.89
CA THR A 127 -13.10 -21.04 -13.81
C THR A 127 -12.73 -19.61 -13.39
N LEU A 128 -12.74 -19.31 -12.08
CA LEU A 128 -12.55 -17.96 -11.53
C LEU A 128 -11.39 -17.18 -12.17
N PHE A 129 -10.24 -17.83 -12.30
CA PHE A 129 -9.01 -17.21 -12.81
C PHE A 129 -8.98 -17.19 -14.34
N GLU A 130 -9.42 -18.28 -14.97
CA GLU A 130 -9.49 -18.45 -16.41
C GLU A 130 -10.47 -17.45 -17.04
N SER A 131 -11.58 -17.15 -16.36
CA SER A 131 -12.58 -16.18 -16.79
C SER A 131 -12.23 -14.74 -16.42
N GLY A 132 -11.20 -14.50 -15.61
CA GLY A 132 -10.84 -13.17 -15.12
C GLY A 132 -11.80 -12.59 -14.05
N LEU A 133 -12.67 -13.43 -13.47
CA LEU A 133 -13.58 -13.02 -12.38
C LEU A 133 -12.84 -12.76 -11.07
N ASP A 134 -11.62 -13.29 -10.92
CA ASP A 134 -10.72 -12.96 -9.83
C ASP A 134 -10.48 -11.44 -9.68
N LYS A 135 -10.54 -10.68 -10.78
CA LYS A 135 -10.32 -9.22 -10.80
C LYS A 135 -11.37 -8.41 -10.04
N ILE A 136 -12.58 -8.95 -9.87
CA ILE A 136 -13.64 -8.30 -9.09
C ILE A 136 -13.68 -8.79 -7.63
N CYS A 137 -12.86 -9.78 -7.28
CA CYS A 137 -12.81 -10.35 -5.95
C CYS A 137 -11.86 -9.56 -5.05
N THR A 138 -12.31 -9.29 -3.82
CA THR A 138 -11.47 -8.70 -2.76
C THR A 138 -10.58 -9.74 -2.07
N ARG A 139 -10.99 -11.01 -2.07
CA ARG A 139 -10.22 -12.17 -1.59
C ARG A 139 -10.49 -13.38 -2.49
N LYS A 140 -9.51 -14.25 -2.65
CA LYS A 140 -9.56 -15.43 -3.53
C LYS A 140 -9.18 -16.67 -2.75
N ILE A 141 -10.02 -17.71 -2.84
CA ILE A 141 -9.85 -18.99 -2.17
C ILE A 141 -9.76 -20.08 -3.21
N SER A 142 -8.73 -20.92 -3.13
CA SER A 142 -8.66 -22.17 -3.89
C SER A 142 -8.83 -23.37 -2.96
N VAL A 143 -9.68 -24.31 -3.35
CA VAL A 143 -9.79 -25.63 -2.72
C VAL A 143 -8.99 -26.63 -3.54
N ILE A 144 -8.00 -27.26 -2.91
CA ILE A 144 -7.11 -28.25 -3.54
C ILE A 144 -7.12 -29.55 -2.75
N ALA A 145 -6.76 -30.66 -3.37
CA ALA A 145 -6.62 -31.95 -2.71
C ALA A 145 -5.62 -32.82 -3.47
N ALA A 146 -5.02 -33.79 -2.78
CA ALA A 146 -4.13 -34.76 -3.38
C ALA A 146 -4.79 -35.48 -4.56
N GLU A 147 -3.99 -35.82 -5.57
CA GLU A 147 -4.48 -36.33 -6.85
C GLU A 147 -5.25 -37.64 -6.70
N ASP A 148 -4.71 -38.57 -5.92
CA ASP A 148 -5.35 -39.84 -5.54
C ASP A 148 -6.71 -39.62 -4.88
N VAL A 149 -6.79 -38.72 -3.90
CA VAL A 149 -8.03 -38.37 -3.20
C VAL A 149 -9.06 -37.77 -4.17
N ARG A 150 -8.64 -36.86 -5.07
CA ARG A 150 -9.54 -36.27 -6.07
C ARG A 150 -10.04 -37.34 -7.04
N ARG A 151 -9.16 -38.21 -7.53
CA ARG A 151 -9.48 -39.28 -8.48
C ARG A 151 -10.54 -40.22 -7.92
N GLU A 152 -10.35 -40.72 -6.71
CA GLU A 152 -11.34 -41.59 -6.03
C GLU A 152 -12.70 -40.89 -5.86
N ARG A 153 -12.69 -39.63 -5.45
CA ARG A 153 -13.94 -38.84 -5.27
C ARG A 153 -14.67 -38.64 -6.59
N ILE A 154 -13.95 -38.37 -7.67
CA ILE A 154 -14.51 -38.16 -9.01
C ILE A 154 -15.12 -39.46 -9.53
N ILE A 155 -14.38 -40.58 -9.47
CA ILE A 155 -14.87 -41.91 -9.88
C ILE A 155 -16.16 -42.25 -9.14
N ARG A 156 -16.15 -42.11 -7.81
CA ARG A 156 -17.31 -42.43 -6.97
C ARG A 156 -18.51 -41.52 -7.23
N ARG A 157 -18.29 -40.21 -7.43
CA ARG A 157 -19.35 -39.22 -7.65
C ARG A 157 -19.98 -39.35 -9.04
N ASP A 158 -19.15 -39.49 -10.07
CA ASP A 158 -19.57 -39.42 -11.46
C ASP A 158 -19.82 -40.80 -12.09
N GLY A 159 -19.42 -41.90 -11.43
CA GLY A 159 -19.57 -43.26 -11.93
C GLY A 159 -18.74 -43.55 -13.18
N ILE A 160 -17.57 -42.93 -13.30
CA ILE A 160 -16.69 -43.02 -14.49
C ILE A 160 -15.47 -43.91 -14.24
N THR A 161 -14.81 -44.35 -15.31
CA THR A 161 -13.58 -45.14 -15.21
C THR A 161 -12.41 -44.29 -14.72
N GLU A 162 -11.35 -44.96 -14.24
CA GLU A 162 -10.14 -44.28 -13.81
C GLU A 162 -9.48 -43.48 -14.93
N GLU A 163 -9.45 -44.01 -16.16
CA GLU A 163 -8.88 -43.33 -17.32
C GLU A 163 -9.64 -42.03 -17.66
N GLU A 164 -10.98 -42.05 -17.54
CA GLU A 164 -11.81 -40.87 -17.75
C GLU A 164 -11.62 -39.85 -16.62
N ALA A 165 -11.45 -40.29 -15.38
CA ALA A 165 -11.16 -39.41 -14.25
C ALA A 165 -9.81 -38.72 -14.42
N VAL A 166 -8.75 -39.47 -14.76
CA VAL A 166 -7.41 -38.93 -15.05
C VAL A 166 -7.47 -37.96 -16.22
N ARG A 167 -8.20 -38.28 -17.29
CA ARG A 167 -8.39 -37.38 -18.44
C ARG A 167 -8.99 -36.04 -18.01
N ARG A 168 -10.07 -36.05 -17.22
CA ARG A 168 -10.71 -34.84 -16.69
C ARG A 168 -9.77 -34.02 -15.80
N MET A 169 -9.00 -34.70 -14.95
CA MET A 169 -8.05 -34.03 -14.06
C MET A 169 -6.90 -33.41 -14.83
N SER A 170 -6.41 -34.06 -15.89
CA SER A 170 -5.33 -33.56 -16.74
C SER A 170 -5.70 -32.31 -17.56
N ALA A 171 -7.00 -32.07 -17.77
CA ALA A 171 -7.50 -30.87 -18.41
C ALA A 171 -7.49 -29.62 -17.50
N GLN A 172 -7.24 -29.79 -16.19
CA GLN A 172 -7.15 -28.68 -15.23
C GLN A 172 -5.70 -28.27 -14.94
N HIS A 173 -5.53 -27.08 -14.39
CA HIS A 173 -4.23 -26.59 -13.94
C HIS A 173 -3.71 -27.36 -12.69
N PRO A 174 -2.37 -27.46 -12.50
CA PRO A 174 -1.78 -28.10 -11.33
C PRO A 174 -2.01 -27.28 -10.05
N ASP A 175 -1.88 -27.92 -8.88
CA ASP A 175 -2.09 -27.31 -7.54
C ASP A 175 -1.33 -25.98 -7.36
N ALA A 176 -0.09 -25.92 -7.84
CA ALA A 176 0.76 -24.73 -7.75
C ALA A 176 0.14 -23.53 -8.47
N TRP A 177 -0.56 -23.75 -9.58
CA TRP A 177 -1.20 -22.70 -10.36
C TRP A 177 -2.32 -22.00 -9.58
N TYR A 178 -3.12 -22.77 -8.84
CA TYR A 178 -4.15 -22.25 -7.95
C TYR A 178 -3.55 -21.58 -6.72
N THR A 179 -2.53 -22.21 -6.12
CA THR A 179 -1.88 -21.75 -4.88
C THR A 179 -1.29 -20.36 -5.04
N VAL A 180 -0.57 -20.09 -6.14
CA VAL A 180 0.09 -18.77 -6.35
C VAL A 180 -0.89 -17.64 -6.72
N ARG A 181 -2.14 -17.96 -7.07
CA ARG A 181 -3.15 -16.97 -7.49
C ARG A 181 -4.19 -16.66 -6.41
N SER A 182 -4.22 -17.47 -5.35
CA SER A 182 -5.16 -17.33 -4.23
C SER A 182 -4.54 -16.66 -3.01
N ASP A 183 -5.36 -15.93 -2.27
CA ASP A 183 -4.97 -15.37 -0.98
C ASP A 183 -5.05 -16.45 0.11
N PHE A 184 -5.96 -17.42 -0.05
CA PHE A 184 -6.14 -18.55 0.86
C PHE A 184 -6.26 -19.86 0.08
N VAL A 185 -5.70 -20.92 0.66
CA VAL A 185 -5.77 -22.27 0.09
C VAL A 185 -6.30 -23.24 1.14
N LEU A 186 -7.41 -23.91 0.83
CA LEU A 186 -7.97 -24.98 1.65
C LEU A 186 -7.58 -26.33 1.06
N ARG A 187 -6.72 -27.07 1.77
CA ARG A 187 -6.28 -28.41 1.35
C ARG A 187 -7.21 -29.48 1.95
N ASN A 188 -7.93 -30.19 1.10
CA ASN A 188 -8.94 -31.17 1.48
C ASN A 188 -8.48 -32.62 1.23
N ASN A 189 -7.54 -33.08 2.05
CA ASN A 189 -7.10 -34.49 2.08
C ASN A 189 -7.84 -35.31 3.16
N GLY A 190 -8.65 -34.65 3.98
CA GLY A 190 -9.31 -35.22 5.13
C GLY A 190 -10.79 -35.56 4.89
N THR A 191 -11.55 -35.53 5.99
CA THR A 191 -12.99 -35.77 5.99
C THR A 191 -13.78 -34.54 5.50
N ARG A 192 -15.05 -34.75 5.15
CA ARG A 192 -15.94 -33.65 4.77
C ARG A 192 -16.11 -32.67 5.93
N GLU A 193 -16.23 -33.18 7.15
CA GLU A 193 -16.43 -32.41 8.38
C GLU A 193 -15.22 -31.52 8.68
N GLU A 194 -13.99 -32.02 8.47
CA GLU A 194 -12.77 -31.22 8.62
C GLU A 194 -12.73 -30.06 7.62
N LEU A 195 -13.07 -30.29 6.35
CA LEU A 195 -13.13 -29.22 5.35
C LEU A 195 -14.25 -28.22 5.67
N LEU A 196 -15.42 -28.70 6.08
CA LEU A 196 -16.55 -27.87 6.44
C LEU A 196 -16.18 -26.93 7.59
N GLU A 197 -15.50 -27.45 8.62
CA GLU A 197 -15.03 -26.66 9.75
C GLU A 197 -13.91 -25.68 9.36
N ALA A 198 -12.96 -26.09 8.51
CA ALA A 198 -11.95 -25.18 7.96
C ALA A 198 -12.58 -24.04 7.16
N GLY A 199 -13.59 -24.33 6.34
CA GLY A 199 -14.36 -23.33 5.60
C GLY A 199 -15.11 -22.36 6.52
N ARG A 200 -15.77 -22.87 7.57
CA ARG A 200 -16.48 -22.05 8.57
C ARG A 200 -15.53 -21.10 9.29
N ASN A 201 -14.37 -21.61 9.68
CA ASN A 201 -13.36 -20.82 10.39
C ASN A 201 -12.80 -19.72 9.49
N LEU A 202 -12.49 -20.04 8.23
CA LEU A 202 -12.02 -19.04 7.27
C LEU A 202 -13.09 -17.97 6.99
N ALA A 203 -14.34 -18.38 6.75
CA ALA A 203 -15.46 -17.46 6.57
C ALA A 203 -15.67 -16.55 7.79
N ALA A 204 -15.60 -17.10 9.01
CA ALA A 204 -15.74 -16.32 10.23
C ALA A 204 -14.59 -15.30 10.40
N GLN A 205 -13.36 -15.65 10.03
CA GLN A 205 -12.23 -14.72 10.04
C GLN A 205 -12.45 -13.56 9.06
N MET A 206 -12.97 -13.85 7.87
CA MET A 206 -13.24 -12.83 6.85
C MET A 206 -14.37 -11.87 7.27
N VAL A 207 -15.41 -12.37 7.94
CA VAL A 207 -16.49 -11.52 8.48
C VAL A 207 -16.03 -10.66 9.66
N LYS A 208 -15.16 -11.19 10.52
CA LYS A 208 -14.58 -10.47 11.68
C LYS A 208 -13.51 -9.44 11.30
N ALA A 209 -13.13 -9.35 10.03
CA ALA A 209 -12.14 -8.40 9.53
C ALA A 209 -12.77 -7.14 8.87
N PRO A 210 -13.73 -6.40 9.46
CA PRO A 210 -13.95 -5.03 9.04
C PRO A 210 -12.87 -4.14 9.68
N ASN A 211 -12.07 -3.45 8.85
CA ASN A 211 -11.29 -2.26 9.22
C ASN A 211 -10.17 -2.38 10.30
N GLN A 212 -9.33 -3.42 10.30
CA GLN A 212 -8.15 -3.44 11.19
C GLN A 212 -6.94 -2.64 10.68
N ASP A 213 -6.78 -2.46 9.37
CA ASP A 213 -5.61 -1.78 8.80
C ASP A 213 -5.49 -0.29 9.18
N GLY A 214 -6.59 0.36 9.58
CA GLY A 214 -6.57 1.76 10.02
C GLY A 214 -6.03 1.95 11.44
N LYS A 215 -6.33 1.01 12.35
CA LYS A 215 -5.90 1.11 13.75
C LYS A 215 -4.43 0.78 13.90
N THR A 216 -3.93 -0.24 13.20
CA THR A 216 -2.51 -0.62 13.25
C THR A 216 -1.60 0.48 12.68
N ALA A 217 -2.02 1.14 11.60
CA ALA A 217 -1.28 2.26 11.03
C ALA A 217 -1.23 3.47 11.97
N ILE A 218 -2.35 3.84 12.60
CA ILE A 218 -2.39 4.93 13.58
C ILE A 218 -1.52 4.60 14.80
N VAL A 219 -1.58 3.37 15.32
CA VAL A 219 -0.75 2.94 16.45
C VAL A 219 0.73 2.97 16.09
N ALA A 220 1.12 2.52 14.89
CA ALA A 220 2.50 2.59 14.42
C ALA A 220 2.99 4.04 14.29
N LEU A 221 2.16 4.93 13.75
CA LEU A 221 2.50 6.34 13.54
C LEU A 221 2.64 7.09 14.88
N VAL A 222 1.72 6.85 15.81
CA VAL A 222 1.79 7.38 17.19
C VAL A 222 3.04 6.84 17.91
N SER A 223 3.38 5.57 17.72
CA SER A 223 4.58 4.97 18.32
C SER A 223 5.87 5.59 17.77
N ILE A 224 5.95 5.84 16.46
CA ILE A 224 7.09 6.51 15.83
C ILE A 224 7.25 7.94 16.37
N VAL A 225 6.15 8.71 16.46
CA VAL A 225 6.17 10.07 17.00
C VAL A 225 6.62 10.08 18.47
N LEU A 226 6.15 9.14 19.29
CA LEU A 226 6.58 8.98 20.68
C LEU A 226 8.07 8.65 20.80
N VAL A 227 8.59 7.76 19.95
CA VAL A 227 10.02 7.42 19.93
C VAL A 227 10.86 8.63 19.56
N ILE A 228 10.47 9.40 18.55
CA ILE A 228 11.16 10.64 18.14
C ILE A 228 11.13 11.66 19.29
N ALA A 229 9.99 11.86 19.95
CA ALA A 229 9.87 12.78 21.08
C ALA A 229 10.74 12.38 22.27
N VAL A 230 10.86 11.08 22.57
CA VAL A 230 11.74 10.57 23.64
C VAL A 230 13.21 10.76 23.28
N ILE A 231 13.61 10.45 22.05
CA ILE A 231 15.00 10.65 21.60
C ILE A 231 15.37 12.14 21.66
N SER A 232 14.48 13.02 21.19
CA SER A 232 14.68 14.48 21.26
C SER A 232 14.76 14.98 22.71
N GLY A 233 13.90 14.49 23.60
CA GLY A 233 13.96 14.83 25.03
C GLY A 233 15.24 14.36 25.72
N VAL A 234 15.71 13.15 25.40
CA VAL A 234 16.98 12.62 25.92
C VAL A 234 18.18 13.40 25.37
N TYR A 235 18.16 13.77 24.08
CA TYR A 235 19.15 14.65 23.47
C TYR A 235 19.20 16.00 24.20
N MET A 236 18.05 16.62 24.47
CA MET A 236 17.97 17.90 25.20
C MET A 236 18.48 17.80 26.65
N LEU A 237 18.22 16.69 27.35
CA LEU A 237 18.73 16.47 28.70
C LEU A 237 20.25 16.24 28.73
N ALA A 238 20.77 15.46 27.79
CA ALA A 238 22.22 15.31 27.61
C ALA A 238 22.87 16.64 27.24
N TYR A 239 22.21 17.43 26.40
CA TYR A 239 22.66 18.75 25.99
C TYR A 239 22.75 19.72 27.17
N ARG A 240 21.71 19.80 28.01
CA ARG A 240 21.69 20.62 29.24
C ARG A 240 22.72 20.18 30.28
N ALA A 241 23.19 18.94 30.22
CA ALA A 241 24.23 18.42 31.08
C ALA A 241 25.65 18.66 30.54
N ILE A 242 25.81 18.88 29.23
CA ILE A 242 27.10 19.04 28.55
C ILE A 242 27.39 20.52 28.25
N TYR A 243 26.38 21.33 27.90
CA TYR A 243 26.53 22.78 27.74
C TYR A 243 26.32 23.49 29.09
N PRO A 244 27.37 24.05 29.70
CA PRO A 244 27.27 24.72 31.00
C PRO A 244 26.43 26.00 30.90
N GLN A 245 25.73 26.35 31.98
CA GLN A 245 24.86 27.54 32.09
C GLN A 245 25.55 28.86 31.72
N ASP A 246 26.88 28.89 31.78
CA ASP A 246 27.71 30.08 31.57
C ASP A 246 27.51 30.71 30.17
N TYR A 247 27.31 29.91 29.11
CA TYR A 247 27.14 30.45 27.75
C TYR A 247 25.84 31.24 27.53
N GLN A 248 24.79 30.94 28.30
CA GLN A 248 23.53 31.69 28.22
C GLN A 248 23.70 33.10 28.78
N GLU A 249 24.45 33.24 29.89
CA GLU A 249 24.76 34.54 30.48
C GLU A 249 25.65 35.38 29.57
N THR A 250 26.64 34.78 28.92
CA THR A 250 27.50 35.46 27.93
C THR A 250 26.70 35.91 26.71
N ALA A 251 25.82 35.06 26.18
CA ALA A 251 24.98 35.37 25.03
C ALA A 251 24.01 36.52 25.32
N ALA A 252 23.35 36.51 26.48
CA ALA A 252 22.46 37.59 26.92
C ALA A 252 23.23 38.92 27.07
N ALA A 253 24.41 38.90 27.71
CA ALA A 253 25.24 40.09 27.87
C ALA A 253 25.74 40.66 26.52
N TYR A 254 26.05 39.80 25.55
CA TYR A 254 26.42 40.24 24.20
C TYR A 254 25.22 40.75 23.40
N ALA A 255 24.04 40.15 23.54
CA ALA A 255 22.82 40.60 22.87
C ALA A 255 22.48 42.04 23.26
N GLU A 256 22.54 42.37 24.56
CA GLU A 256 22.27 43.73 25.06
C GLU A 256 23.22 44.80 24.50
N THR A 257 24.46 44.44 24.20
CA THR A 257 25.49 45.40 23.76
C THR A 257 25.61 45.53 22.24
N THR A 258 25.23 44.49 21.49
CA THR A 258 25.41 44.43 20.03
C THR A 258 24.10 44.56 19.25
N GLY A 259 22.94 44.34 19.88
CA GLY A 259 21.64 44.32 19.22
C GLY A 259 21.36 43.04 18.42
N LEU A 260 22.24 42.04 18.53
CA LEU A 260 22.03 40.70 17.97
C LEU A 260 21.03 39.91 18.82
N SER A 261 20.35 38.94 18.20
CA SER A 261 19.43 38.05 18.92
C SER A 261 20.21 37.18 19.92
N GLU A 262 19.70 37.08 21.14
CA GLU A 262 20.20 36.14 22.15
C GLU A 262 20.16 34.69 21.61
N TYR A 263 19.11 34.34 20.87
CA TYR A 263 18.96 33.02 20.26
C TYR A 263 19.97 32.77 19.14
N PHE A 264 20.32 33.81 18.37
CA PHE A 264 21.40 33.72 17.40
C PHE A 264 22.74 33.48 18.07
N LEU A 265 23.07 34.22 19.12
CA LEU A 265 24.33 34.06 19.84
C LEU A 265 24.46 32.68 20.48
N MET A 266 23.36 32.17 21.05
CA MET A 266 23.29 30.79 21.53
C MET A 266 23.50 29.77 20.40
N ALA A 267 22.89 29.99 19.24
CA ALA A 267 23.03 29.11 18.08
C ALA A 267 24.44 29.15 17.49
N LEU A 268 25.04 30.34 17.39
CA LEU A 268 26.40 30.50 16.90
C LEU A 268 27.40 29.79 17.80
N GLY A 269 27.28 29.96 19.13
CA GLY A 269 28.12 29.25 20.09
C GLY A 269 27.90 27.74 20.10
N HIS A 270 26.68 27.28 19.79
CA HIS A 270 26.36 25.85 19.63
C HIS A 270 27.05 25.25 18.41
N GLU A 271 26.84 25.83 17.23
CA GLU A 271 27.36 25.27 15.99
C GLU A 271 28.88 25.42 15.88
N ALA A 272 29.44 26.53 16.39
CA ALA A 272 30.88 26.77 16.36
C ALA A 272 31.66 25.89 17.34
N ALA A 273 31.02 25.47 18.44
CA ALA A 273 31.63 24.68 19.51
C ALA A 273 33.06 25.15 19.91
N PRO A 274 33.24 26.42 20.30
CA PRO A 274 34.54 27.00 20.64
C PRO A 274 35.17 26.30 21.86
N GLU A 275 36.50 26.27 21.96
CA GLU A 275 37.21 25.58 23.05
C GLU A 275 36.96 26.23 24.42
N SER A 276 36.60 27.53 24.43
CA SER A 276 36.23 28.26 25.64
C SER A 276 35.30 29.45 25.36
N GLU A 277 34.64 29.93 26.41
CA GLU A 277 33.86 31.17 26.38
C GLU A 277 34.72 32.40 26.01
N ALA A 278 35.96 32.46 26.52
CA ALA A 278 36.89 33.55 26.23
C ALA A 278 37.28 33.59 24.74
N GLU A 279 37.43 32.43 24.11
CA GLU A 279 37.66 32.32 22.67
C GLU A 279 36.44 32.79 21.88
N PHE A 280 35.23 32.36 22.28
CA PHE A 280 33.98 32.78 21.64
C PHE A 280 33.79 34.29 21.67
N ALA A 281 33.88 34.87 22.88
CA ALA A 281 33.75 36.31 23.10
C ALA A 281 34.85 37.10 22.37
N GLY A 282 36.08 36.59 22.38
CA GLY A 282 37.22 37.17 21.67
C GLY A 282 36.97 37.27 20.17
N ASN A 283 36.62 36.15 19.52
CA ASN A 283 36.37 36.09 18.09
C ASN A 283 35.17 36.97 17.69
N LEU A 284 34.09 36.92 18.46
CA LEU A 284 32.89 37.72 18.21
C LEU A 284 33.15 39.22 18.38
N SER A 285 33.96 39.62 19.37
CA SER A 285 34.33 41.03 19.57
C SER A 285 35.12 41.61 18.39
N VAL A 286 36.03 40.81 17.80
CA VAL A 286 36.79 41.22 16.62
C VAL A 286 35.88 41.38 15.41
N LEU A 287 34.95 40.44 15.21
CA LEU A 287 34.07 40.44 14.05
C LEU A 287 33.00 41.54 14.12
N THR A 288 32.41 41.78 15.28
CA THR A 288 31.45 42.88 15.48
C THR A 288 32.10 44.26 15.33
N ALA A 289 33.39 44.40 15.66
CA ALA A 289 34.17 45.60 15.37
C ALA A 289 34.51 45.74 13.87
N LEU A 290 34.79 44.62 13.19
CA LEU A 290 35.09 44.58 11.77
C LEU A 290 33.83 44.87 10.90
N MET A 291 32.66 44.38 11.34
CA MET A 291 31.40 44.40 10.60
C MET A 291 30.29 45.05 11.45
N PRO A 292 30.38 46.37 11.74
CA PRO A 292 29.44 47.03 12.64
C PRO A 292 28.04 47.07 12.04
N GLY A 293 27.09 46.39 12.70
CA GLY A 293 25.70 46.29 12.25
C GLY A 293 25.47 45.25 11.14
N ALA A 294 26.37 44.28 10.99
CA ALA A 294 26.13 43.16 10.10
C ALA A 294 24.94 42.31 10.54
N ASP A 295 24.26 41.72 9.55
CA ASP A 295 23.26 40.71 9.79
C ASP A 295 23.88 39.42 10.35
N GLU A 296 23.05 38.69 11.09
CA GLU A 296 23.42 37.47 11.79
C GLU A 296 24.00 36.40 10.86
N ARG A 297 23.50 36.34 9.62
CA ARG A 297 23.95 35.36 8.63
C ARG A 297 25.38 35.66 8.15
N SER A 298 25.67 36.91 7.84
CA SER A 298 27.00 37.37 7.46
C SER A 298 27.98 37.22 8.61
N LEU A 299 27.54 37.52 9.83
CA LEU A 299 28.35 37.37 11.03
C LEU A 299 28.68 35.90 11.34
N ALA A 300 27.73 34.98 11.17
CA ALA A 300 27.98 33.54 11.33
C ALA A 300 28.98 33.00 10.29
N ALA A 301 28.83 33.42 9.03
CA ALA A 301 29.77 33.04 7.98
C ALA A 301 31.18 33.58 8.25
N ALA A 302 31.29 34.84 8.71
CA ALA A 302 32.55 35.45 9.09
C ALA A 302 33.18 34.76 10.30
N TYR A 303 32.36 34.31 11.26
CA TYR A 303 32.82 33.57 12.43
C TYR A 303 33.44 32.23 12.03
N TYR A 304 32.82 31.49 11.12
CA TYR A 304 33.37 30.25 10.60
C TYR A 304 34.65 30.45 9.79
N ALA A 305 34.68 31.46 8.92
CA ALA A 305 35.81 31.73 8.03
C ALA A 305 37.02 32.36 8.74
N GLY A 306 36.78 32.97 9.89
CA GLY A 306 37.76 33.71 10.68
C GLY A 306 37.91 35.18 10.25
N PRO A 307 38.40 36.06 11.16
CA PRO A 307 38.44 37.51 10.92
C PRO A 307 39.27 37.97 9.72
N GLU A 308 40.38 37.29 9.44
CA GLU A 308 41.26 37.65 8.31
C GLU A 308 40.56 37.39 6.97
N THR A 309 39.93 36.23 6.83
CA THR A 309 39.17 35.84 5.64
C THR A 309 37.96 36.75 5.46
N ALA A 310 37.23 37.04 6.54
CA ALA A 310 36.10 37.97 6.52
C ALA A 310 36.52 39.37 6.04
N ALA A 311 37.66 39.89 6.51
CA ALA A 311 38.18 41.18 6.07
C ALA A 311 38.51 41.21 4.56
N GLN A 312 39.01 40.10 4.01
CA GLN A 312 39.26 39.98 2.56
C GLN A 312 37.95 40.01 1.77
N TRP A 313 36.91 39.32 2.25
CA TRP A 313 35.59 39.32 1.61
C TRP A 313 34.90 40.69 1.66
N LEU A 314 35.03 41.41 2.76
CA LEU A 314 34.50 42.78 2.90
C LEU A 314 35.17 43.78 1.96
N ALA A 315 36.44 43.56 1.63
CA ALA A 315 37.18 44.43 0.71
C ALA A 315 36.80 44.22 -0.76
N ASP A 316 36.08 43.14 -1.10
CA ASP A 316 35.60 42.86 -2.45
C ASP A 316 34.17 43.40 -2.65
N PRO A 317 33.97 44.47 -3.45
CA PRO A 317 32.65 45.05 -3.68
C PRO A 317 31.65 44.13 -4.38
N SER A 318 32.13 43.04 -5.01
CA SER A 318 31.25 42.03 -5.62
C SER A 318 30.66 41.06 -4.59
N VAL A 319 31.31 40.94 -3.43
CA VAL A 319 30.90 40.07 -2.31
C VAL A 319 30.16 40.91 -1.26
N SER A 320 30.72 42.05 -0.88
CA SER A 320 30.16 43.00 0.08
C SER A 320 30.02 44.40 -0.53
N PRO A 321 28.90 44.69 -1.21
CA PRO A 321 28.68 45.98 -1.85
C PRO A 321 28.60 47.16 -0.86
N ASP A 322 28.15 46.90 0.37
CA ASP A 322 28.02 47.87 1.45
C ASP A 322 29.24 47.91 2.40
N GLY A 323 30.20 46.99 2.20
CA GLY A 323 31.39 46.84 3.05
C GLY A 323 31.09 46.35 4.46
N VAL A 324 29.88 45.82 4.71
CA VAL A 324 29.43 45.36 6.04
C VAL A 324 28.82 43.97 5.96
N ASN A 325 27.96 43.69 4.98
CA ASN A 325 27.25 42.42 4.83
C ASN A 325 27.70 41.66 3.59
N PHE A 326 27.56 40.34 3.61
CA PHE A 326 27.85 39.51 2.44
C PHE A 326 26.57 39.35 1.60
N SER A 327 26.57 39.94 0.40
CA SER A 327 25.49 39.71 -0.58
C SER A 327 25.48 38.25 -1.07
N GLN A 328 26.67 37.65 -1.17
CA GLN A 328 26.90 36.24 -1.42
C GLN A 328 28.11 35.80 -0.62
N ILE A 329 27.98 34.73 0.18
CA ILE A 329 29.09 34.17 0.94
C ILE A 329 29.98 33.37 -0.02
N PRO A 330 31.28 33.70 -0.18
CA PRO A 330 32.14 33.06 -1.19
C PRO A 330 32.49 31.61 -0.90
N ASP A 331 32.52 31.22 0.38
CA ASP A 331 32.86 29.87 0.82
C ASP A 331 31.59 29.05 1.11
N GLU A 332 31.47 27.87 0.47
CA GLU A 332 30.29 27.02 0.57
C GLU A 332 30.11 26.44 1.99
N ALA A 333 31.21 26.15 2.69
CA ALA A 333 31.13 25.63 4.06
C ALA A 333 30.71 26.73 5.05
N ALA A 334 31.22 27.95 4.89
CA ALA A 334 30.79 29.11 5.66
C ALA A 334 29.31 29.46 5.40
N ALA A 335 28.83 29.31 4.16
CA ALA A 335 27.43 29.49 3.81
C ALA A 335 26.54 28.43 4.47
N ALA A 336 26.93 27.16 4.38
CA ALA A 336 26.21 26.05 5.02
C ALA A 336 26.17 26.21 6.55
N PHE A 337 27.29 26.62 7.14
CA PHE A 337 27.38 26.91 8.57
C PHE A 337 26.43 28.04 8.99
N ALA A 338 26.39 29.15 8.25
CA ALA A 338 25.49 30.26 8.55
C ALA A 338 24.01 29.85 8.47
N ASP A 339 23.65 29.02 7.48
CA ASP A 339 22.28 28.50 7.35
C ASP A 339 21.94 27.52 8.49
N GLN A 340 22.91 26.73 8.96
CA GLN A 340 22.76 25.84 10.11
C GLN A 340 22.55 26.64 11.42
N VAL A 341 23.33 27.69 11.64
CA VAL A 341 23.16 28.61 12.78
C VAL A 341 21.76 29.23 12.78
N ALA A 342 21.25 29.67 11.63
CA ALA A 342 19.91 30.25 11.53
C ALA A 342 18.79 29.25 11.87
N GLN A 343 18.93 28.00 11.43
CA GLN A 343 17.97 26.93 11.78
C GLN A 343 17.98 26.66 13.29
N THR A 344 19.15 26.57 13.88
CA THR A 344 19.32 26.36 15.33
C THR A 344 18.78 27.54 16.13
N ALA A 345 19.00 28.78 15.68
CA ALA A 345 18.44 29.98 16.31
C ALA A 345 16.91 29.95 16.32
N THR A 346 16.28 29.52 15.23
CA THR A 346 14.82 29.34 15.15
C THR A 346 14.33 28.29 16.15
N VAL A 347 15.08 27.19 16.34
CA VAL A 347 14.74 26.17 17.34
C VAL A 347 14.82 26.76 18.75
N TYR A 348 15.86 27.53 19.06
CA TYR A 348 15.98 28.19 20.36
C TYR A 348 14.89 29.23 20.62
N GLU A 349 14.55 30.04 19.64
CA GLU A 349 13.44 30.99 19.75
C GLU A 349 12.11 30.28 20.07
N ASN A 350 11.80 29.18 19.39
CA ASN A 350 10.58 28.41 19.65
C ASN A 350 10.57 27.70 21.02
N LEU A 351 11.74 27.42 21.59
CA LEU A 351 11.87 26.71 22.86
C LEU A 351 11.89 27.65 24.07
N TYR A 352 12.45 28.85 23.91
CA TYR A 352 12.75 29.78 25.01
C TYR A 352 12.02 31.14 24.92
N GLY A 353 11.47 31.51 23.76
CA GLY A 353 10.69 32.74 23.53
C GLY A 353 9.19 32.59 23.80
#